data_AF-A0AAV5U5W8-F1
#
_entry.id   AF-A0AAV5U5W8-F1
#
_cell.length_a   1.000
_cell.length_b   1.000
_cell.length_c   1.000
_cell.angle_alpha   90.00
_cell.angle_beta   90.00
_cell.angle_gamma   90.00
#
_symmetry.space_group_name_H-M   'P 1'
#
loop_
_entity.id
_entity.type
_entity.pdbx_description
1 polymer ?
#
loop_
_entity_poly.entity_id
_entity_poly.type
_entity_poly.pdbx_seq_one_letter_code
_entity_poly.pdbx_strand_id
1 'polypeptide(L)'
;MVSFESLLLIVHSGFATLSITLDMLLLFIVFRHTPASFAKFGIMIKLHALADLYVALGSSTGMIRIIPIDWTGIAMAYGPCRFLGSTACFFSLTMILGGETCACFTIIASFIFRLMTIRGRAPTTRDVWWLICGLSLPVPVITSVRAERLIRRVDLSIDQALNVLKDIP
;
A
#
# COMPACT_ATOMS: atom_id res chain seq x y z
N MET A 1 -23.60 -20.51 -15.95
CA MET A 1 -23.07 -19.26 -16.56
C MET A 1 -22.25 -18.57 -15.50
N VAL A 2 -20.93 -18.51 -15.68
CA VAL A 2 -20.04 -17.74 -14.78
C VAL A 2 -20.40 -16.27 -14.97
N SER A 3 -20.77 -15.57 -13.90
CA SER A 3 -21.07 -14.15 -13.98
C SER A 3 -19.77 -13.37 -14.27
N PHE A 4 -19.89 -12.27 -15.01
CA PHE A 4 -18.76 -11.38 -15.34
C PHE A 4 -17.95 -10.97 -14.09
N GLU A 5 -18.66 -10.76 -12.98
CA GLU A 5 -18.11 -10.47 -11.66
C GLU A 5 -17.17 -11.57 -11.13
N SER A 6 -17.57 -12.83 -11.25
CA SER A 6 -16.72 -13.96 -10.84
C SER A 6 -15.46 -14.06 -11.70
N LEU A 7 -15.54 -13.74 -12.98
CA LEU A 7 -14.39 -13.75 -13.88
C LEU A 7 -13.37 -12.65 -13.52
N LEU A 8 -13.85 -11.45 -13.21
CA LEU A 8 -13.00 -10.35 -12.73
C LEU A 8 -12.28 -10.70 -11.42
N LEU A 9 -12.98 -11.32 -10.47
CA LEU A 9 -12.38 -11.73 -9.19
C LEU A 9 -11.29 -12.79 -9.39
N ILE A 10 -11.52 -13.78 -10.25
CA ILE A 10 -10.53 -14.82 -10.55
C ILE A 10 -9.28 -14.21 -11.19
N VAL A 11 -9.46 -13.34 -12.19
CA VAL A 11 -8.35 -12.66 -12.86
C VAL A 11 -7.58 -11.78 -11.88
N HIS A 12 -8.28 -10.99 -11.07
CA HIS A 12 -7.66 -10.13 -10.07
C HIS A 12 -6.87 -10.93 -9.03
N SER A 13 -7.43 -12.04 -8.53
CA SER A 13 -6.73 -12.94 -7.62
C SER A 13 -5.49 -13.55 -8.27
N GLY A 14 -5.56 -13.95 -9.54
CA GLY A 14 -4.42 -14.45 -10.31
C GLY A 14 -3.30 -13.41 -10.39
N PHE A 15 -3.63 -12.19 -10.81
CA PHE A 15 -2.67 -11.07 -10.85
C PHE A 15 -2.07 -10.75 -9.48
N ALA A 16 -2.88 -10.75 -8.42
CA ALA A 16 -2.38 -10.51 -7.06
C ALA A 16 -1.36 -11.58 -6.63
N THR A 17 -1.64 -12.86 -6.87
CA THR A 17 -0.69 -13.95 -6.56
C THR A 17 0.59 -13.88 -7.39
N LEU A 18 0.48 -13.47 -8.66
CA LEU A 18 1.63 -13.29 -9.52
C LEU A 18 2.49 -12.10 -9.07
N SER A 19 1.87 -10.99 -8.67
CA SER A 19 2.59 -9.84 -8.09
C SER A 19 3.36 -10.26 -6.84
N ILE A 20 2.68 -10.89 -5.86
CA ILE A 20 3.32 -11.32 -4.62
C ILE A 20 4.50 -12.25 -4.87
N THR A 21 4.38 -13.20 -5.81
CA THR A 21 5.47 -14.12 -6.12
C THR A 21 6.65 -13.44 -6.79
N LEU A 22 6.41 -12.51 -7.72
CA LEU A 22 7.46 -11.72 -8.37
C LEU A 22 8.15 -10.76 -7.39
N ASP A 23 7.40 -10.09 -6.53
CA ASP A 23 7.92 -9.16 -5.53
C ASP A 23 8.78 -9.90 -4.49
N MET A 24 8.34 -11.08 -4.05
CA MET A 24 9.12 -11.97 -3.17
C MET A 24 10.41 -12.47 -3.86
N LEU A 25 10.33 -12.84 -5.13
CA LEU A 25 11.50 -13.26 -5.92
C LEU A 25 12.49 -12.11 -6.09
N LEU A 26 12.01 -10.91 -6.38
CA LEU A 26 12.82 -9.71 -6.51
C LEU A 26 13.51 -9.39 -5.18
N LEU A 27 12.78 -9.45 -4.07
CA LEU A 27 13.33 -9.27 -2.74
C LEU A 27 14.42 -10.31 -2.46
N PHE A 28 14.18 -11.59 -2.77
CA PHE A 28 15.16 -12.65 -2.60
C PHE A 28 16.43 -12.40 -3.42
N ILE A 29 16.30 -12.06 -4.71
CA ILE A 29 17.44 -11.77 -5.60
C ILE A 29 18.23 -10.57 -5.07
N VAL A 30 17.55 -9.51 -4.65
CA VAL A 30 18.19 -8.29 -4.14
C VAL A 30 18.90 -8.56 -2.81
N PHE A 31 18.39 -9.45 -1.96
CA PHE A 31 19.12 -9.85 -0.75
C PHE A 31 20.31 -10.75 -1.04
N ARG A 32 20.20 -11.67 -2.01
CA ARG A 32 21.22 -12.68 -2.30
C ARG A 32 22.36 -12.16 -3.19
N HIS A 33 22.06 -11.27 -4.14
CA HIS A 33 22.95 -10.99 -5.28
C HIS A 33 23.37 -9.52 -5.41
N THR A 34 23.07 -8.65 -4.44
CA THR A 34 23.49 -7.24 -4.52
C THR A 34 24.98 -7.08 -4.19
N PRO A 35 25.85 -6.67 -5.15
CA PRO A 35 27.26 -6.43 -4.90
C PRO A 35 27.49 -5.16 -4.07
N ALA A 36 28.58 -5.13 -3.30
CA ALA A 36 28.88 -4.05 -2.35
C ALA A 36 29.01 -2.65 -2.98
N SER A 37 29.39 -2.56 -4.27
CA SER A 37 29.48 -1.25 -4.97
C SER A 37 28.12 -0.59 -5.19
N PHE A 38 27.04 -1.36 -5.21
CA PHE A 38 25.67 -0.87 -5.35
C PHE A 38 24.87 -0.95 -4.04
N ALA A 39 25.52 -1.20 -2.90
CA ALA A 39 24.84 -1.40 -1.61
C ALA A 39 23.87 -0.24 -1.26
N LYS A 40 24.23 1.00 -1.59
CA LYS A 40 23.38 2.20 -1.35
C LYS A 40 22.12 2.21 -2.21
N PHE A 41 22.25 1.84 -3.49
CA PHE A 41 21.12 1.71 -4.42
C PHE A 41 20.26 0.49 -4.09
N GLY A 42 20.89 -0.59 -3.62
CA GLY A 42 20.21 -1.81 -3.17
C GLY A 42 19.26 -1.57 -1.99
N ILE A 43 19.56 -0.66 -1.06
CA ILE A 43 18.65 -0.33 0.05
C ILE A 43 17.33 0.28 -0.49
N MET A 44 17.42 1.16 -1.48
CA MET A 44 16.24 1.79 -2.08
C MET A 44 15.41 0.77 -2.87
N ILE A 45 16.04 -0.14 -3.61
CA ILE A 45 15.35 -1.25 -4.29
C ILE A 45 14.68 -2.17 -3.26
N LYS A 46 15.33 -2.50 -2.14
CA LYS A 46 14.73 -3.31 -1.07
C LYS A 46 13.49 -2.63 -0.50
N LEU A 47 13.56 -1.32 -0.25
CA LEU A 47 12.42 -0.55 0.26
C LEU A 47 11.27 -0.54 -0.75
N HIS A 48 11.57 -0.37 -2.03
CA HIS A 48 10.60 -0.41 -3.11
C HIS A 48 9.91 -1.79 -3.20
N ALA A 49 10.69 -2.87 -3.23
CA ALA A 49 10.17 -4.24 -3.25
C ALA A 49 9.32 -4.56 -2.00
N LEU A 50 9.70 -4.04 -0.84
CA LEU A 50 8.90 -4.17 0.39
C LEU A 50 7.59 -3.38 0.31
N ALA A 51 7.62 -2.18 -0.27
CA ALA A 51 6.42 -1.38 -0.49
C ALA A 51 5.48 -2.07 -1.49
N ASP A 52 5.99 -2.61 -2.59
CA ASP A 52 5.20 -3.34 -3.60
C ASP A 52 4.59 -4.60 -2.99
N LEU A 53 5.36 -5.38 -2.22
CA LEU A 53 4.84 -6.53 -1.49
C LEU A 53 3.73 -6.11 -0.50
N TYR A 54 3.90 -4.97 0.18
CA TYR A 54 2.91 -4.43 1.11
C TYR A 54 1.61 -4.03 0.39
N VAL A 55 1.70 -3.40 -0.78
CA VAL A 55 0.54 -3.10 -1.65
C VAL A 55 -0.13 -4.39 -2.12
N ALA A 56 0.65 -5.36 -2.59
CA ALA A 56 0.13 -6.61 -3.13
C ALA A 56 -0.62 -7.42 -2.05
N LEU A 57 -0.12 -7.43 -0.82
CA LEU A 57 -0.81 -8.01 0.34
C LEU A 57 -2.09 -7.24 0.70
N GLY A 58 -2.04 -5.90 0.70
CA GLY A 58 -3.23 -5.06 0.91
C GLY A 58 -4.31 -5.30 -0.15
N SER A 59 -3.89 -5.41 -1.42
CA SER A 59 -4.76 -5.68 -2.58
C SER A 59 -5.38 -7.07 -2.49
N SER A 60 -4.59 -8.10 -2.17
CA SER A 60 -5.07 -9.47 -2.00
C SER A 60 -6.05 -9.61 -0.82
N THR A 61 -5.78 -8.92 0.29
CA THR A 61 -6.65 -8.98 1.49
C THR A 61 -7.91 -8.14 1.37
N GLY A 62 -7.83 -6.99 0.70
CA GLY A 62 -8.94 -6.06 0.53
C GLY A 62 -9.86 -6.40 -0.65
N MET A 63 -9.31 -6.82 -1.79
CA MET A 63 -10.00 -6.93 -3.08
C MET A 63 -11.02 -5.80 -3.27
N ILE A 64 -10.49 -4.58 -3.32
CA ILE A 64 -11.30 -3.37 -3.22
C ILE A 64 -11.84 -3.01 -4.60
N ARG A 65 -13.17 -2.89 -4.69
CA ARG A 65 -13.86 -2.35 -5.85
C ARG A 65 -14.37 -0.96 -5.52
N ILE A 66 -13.99 0.04 -6.32
CA ILE A 66 -14.49 1.41 -6.20
C ILE A 66 -15.58 1.59 -7.25
N ILE A 67 -16.80 1.87 -6.79
CA ILE A 67 -17.93 2.22 -7.65
C ILE A 67 -18.12 3.74 -7.54
N PRO A 68 -17.84 4.51 -8.60
CA PRO A 68 -18.11 5.95 -8.59
C PRO A 68 -19.63 6.19 -8.69
N ILE A 69 -20.17 6.97 -7.76
CA ILE A 69 -21.56 7.46 -7.76
C ILE A 69 -21.51 8.99 -7.67
N ASP A 70 -21.69 9.64 -8.81
CA ASP A 70 -21.60 11.10 -8.98
C ASP A 70 -20.30 11.68 -8.39
N TRP A 71 -20.39 12.37 -7.25
CA TRP A 71 -19.27 13.02 -6.54
C TRP A 71 -18.70 12.17 -5.40
N THR A 72 -19.23 10.97 -5.17
CA THR A 72 -18.84 10.09 -4.07
C THR A 72 -18.41 8.72 -4.61
N GLY A 73 -17.36 8.14 -4.02
CA GLY A 73 -16.91 6.78 -4.36
C GLY A 73 -17.26 5.83 -3.23
N ILE A 74 -17.98 4.75 -3.53
CA ILE A 74 -18.19 3.66 -2.55
C ILE A 74 -17.12 2.60 -2.80
N ALA A 75 -16.29 2.35 -1.80
CA ALA A 75 -15.30 1.28 -1.81
C ALA A 75 -15.90 0.03 -1.14
N MET A 76 -16.11 -1.03 -1.91
CA MET A 76 -16.56 -2.32 -1.41
C MET A 76 -15.40 -3.30 -1.40
N ALA A 77 -15.12 -3.90 -0.24
CA ALA A 77 -14.09 -4.91 -0.07
C ALA A 77 -14.70 -6.31 -0.15
N TYR A 78 -14.28 -7.09 -1.15
CA TYR A 78 -14.73 -8.48 -1.35
C TYR A 78 -13.73 -9.51 -0.80
N GLY A 79 -12.59 -9.05 -0.30
CA GLY A 79 -11.50 -9.90 0.13
C GLY A 79 -11.71 -10.53 1.53
N PRO A 80 -10.74 -11.35 1.97
CA PRO A 80 -10.79 -12.01 3.28
C PRO A 80 -10.81 -11.04 4.47
N CYS A 81 -10.51 -9.75 4.26
CA CYS A 81 -10.64 -8.72 5.30
C CYS A 81 -12.05 -8.65 5.91
N ARG A 82 -13.10 -9.05 5.16
CA ARG A 82 -14.49 -9.06 5.65
C ARG A 82 -14.69 -9.97 6.86
N PHE A 83 -13.89 -11.03 6.98
CA PHE A 83 -13.96 -11.97 8.12
C PHE A 83 -13.24 -11.45 9.37
N LEU A 84 -12.25 -10.55 9.19
CA LEU A 84 -11.47 -9.97 10.27
C LEU A 84 -12.12 -8.72 10.87
N GLY A 85 -12.99 -8.06 10.10
CA GLY A 85 -13.76 -6.89 10.53
C GLY A 85 -13.55 -5.67 9.63
N SER A 86 -14.33 -4.62 9.90
CA SER A 86 -14.27 -3.34 9.16
C SER A 86 -12.89 -2.68 9.25
N THR A 87 -12.24 -2.78 10.41
CA THR A 87 -10.89 -2.24 10.66
C THR A 87 -9.84 -2.88 9.77
N ALA A 88 -9.92 -4.20 9.55
CA ALA A 88 -9.01 -4.93 8.69
C ALA A 88 -9.17 -4.51 7.22
N CYS A 89 -10.39 -4.36 6.72
CA CYS A 89 -10.61 -3.91 5.34
C CYS A 89 -10.11 -2.47 5.12
N PHE A 90 -10.27 -1.61 6.12
CA PHE A 90 -9.76 -0.25 6.04
C PHE A 90 -8.23 -0.19 6.15
N PHE A 91 -7.64 -1.08 6.94
CA PHE A 91 -6.19 -1.26 6.98
C PHE A 91 -5.68 -1.69 5.60
N SER A 92 -6.28 -2.70 4.96
CA SER A 92 -5.94 -3.11 3.59
C SER A 92 -6.02 -1.95 2.58
N LEU A 93 -7.05 -1.10 2.67
CA LEU A 93 -7.16 0.11 1.84
C LEU A 93 -6.00 1.09 2.10
N THR A 94 -5.64 1.28 3.36
CA THR A 94 -4.52 2.13 3.77
C THR A 94 -3.18 1.56 3.29
N MET A 95 -3.04 0.23 3.28
CA MET A 95 -1.85 -0.44 2.77
C MET A 95 -1.64 -0.15 1.29
N ILE A 96 -2.71 -0.25 0.48
CA ILE A 96 -2.67 0.02 -0.96
C ILE A 96 -2.31 1.49 -1.21
N LEU A 97 -3.06 2.44 -0.66
CA LEU A 97 -2.84 3.87 -0.89
C LEU A 97 -1.47 4.35 -0.36
N GLY A 98 -1.09 3.88 0.84
CA GLY A 98 0.18 4.23 1.46
C GLY A 98 1.38 3.59 0.77
N GLY A 99 1.24 2.37 0.26
CA GLY A 99 2.30 1.68 -0.46
C GLY A 99 2.51 2.24 -1.87
N GLU A 100 1.44 2.53 -2.63
CA GLU A 100 1.51 3.16 -3.95
C GLU A 100 2.20 4.54 -3.90
N THR A 101 1.86 5.34 -2.90
CA THR A 101 2.53 6.64 -2.69
C THR A 101 4.00 6.46 -2.34
N CYS A 102 4.33 5.50 -1.47
CA CYS A 102 5.72 5.15 -1.15
C CYS A 102 6.50 4.67 -2.39
N ALA A 103 5.88 3.87 -3.26
CA ALA A 103 6.45 3.40 -4.52
C ALA A 103 6.75 4.59 -5.45
N CYS A 104 5.82 5.54 -5.60
CA CYS A 104 6.03 6.75 -6.38
C CYS A 104 7.22 7.58 -5.85
N PHE A 105 7.31 7.78 -4.54
CA PHE A 105 8.41 8.53 -3.93
C PHE A 105 9.76 7.82 -4.04
N THR A 106 9.81 6.50 -3.93
CA THR A 106 11.04 5.72 -4.11
C THR A 106 11.53 5.73 -5.55
N ILE A 107 10.63 5.75 -6.54
CA ILE A 107 10.98 5.96 -7.95
C ILE A 107 11.60 7.34 -8.15
N ILE A 108 10.97 8.40 -7.63
CA ILE A 108 11.51 9.78 -7.72
C ILE A 108 12.89 9.87 -7.05
N ALA A 109 13.03 9.30 -5.85
CA ALA A 109 14.32 9.21 -5.16
C ALA A 109 15.39 8.48 -6.00
N SER A 110 14.99 7.43 -6.72
CA SER A 110 15.86 6.69 -7.64
C SER A 110 16.35 7.54 -8.81
N PHE A 111 15.48 8.36 -9.38
CA PHE A 111 15.87 9.31 -10.43
C PHE A 111 16.84 10.37 -9.90
N ILE A 112 16.58 10.94 -8.73
CA ILE A 112 17.46 11.95 -8.10
C ILE A 112 18.84 11.34 -7.84
N PHE A 113 18.90 10.13 -7.29
CA PHE A 113 20.15 9.43 -6.99
C PHE A 113 20.99 9.17 -8.25
N ARG A 114 20.35 8.71 -9.34
CA ARG A 114 21.02 8.52 -10.64
C ARG A 114 21.54 9.85 -11.20
N LEU A 115 20.74 10.92 -11.11
CA LEU A 115 21.15 12.25 -11.56
C LEU A 115 22.35 12.80 -10.78
N MET A 116 22.39 12.61 -9.46
CA MET A 116 23.53 13.01 -8.62
C MET A 116 24.80 12.26 -9.00
N THR A 117 24.68 10.96 -9.30
CA THR A 117 25.80 10.11 -9.72
C THR A 117 26.38 10.58 -11.05
N ILE A 118 25.54 10.92 -12.02
CA ILE A 118 25.97 11.48 -13.33
C ILE A 118 26.68 12.83 -13.16
N ARG A 119 26.27 13.63 -12.17
CA ARG A 119 26.92 14.91 -11.84
C ARG A 119 28.23 14.77 -11.04
N GLY A 120 28.73 13.54 -10.86
CA GLY A 120 29.98 13.26 -10.15
C GLY A 120 29.89 13.42 -8.62
N ARG A 121 28.69 13.58 -8.05
CA ARG A 121 28.50 13.57 -6.60
C ARG A 121 28.23 12.14 -6.14
N ALA A 122 29.14 11.56 -5.37
CA ALA A 122 28.93 10.26 -4.74
C ALA A 122 27.94 10.42 -3.57
N PRO A 123 26.74 9.84 -3.64
CA PRO A 123 25.73 10.01 -2.60
C PRO A 123 26.17 9.35 -1.29
N THR A 124 25.97 10.05 -0.17
CA THR A 124 26.34 9.59 1.17
C THR A 124 25.24 8.67 1.72
N THR A 125 25.56 7.72 2.58
CA THR A 125 24.56 6.86 3.26
C THR A 125 23.56 7.69 4.09
N ARG A 126 23.98 8.86 4.57
CA ARG A 126 23.13 9.81 5.28
C ARG A 126 22.06 10.44 4.38
N ASP A 127 22.38 10.70 3.11
CA ASP A 127 21.43 11.29 2.16
C ASP A 127 20.35 10.27 1.79
N VAL A 128 20.73 9.00 1.64
CA VAL A 128 19.79 7.89 1.39
C VAL A 128 18.84 7.72 2.58
N TRP A 129 19.34 7.76 3.81
CA TRP A 129 18.49 7.72 5.00
C TRP A 129 17.59 8.94 5.15
N TRP A 130 18.06 10.14 4.80
CA TRP A 130 17.23 11.35 4.77
C TRP A 130 16.11 11.26 3.72
N LEU A 131 16.39 10.69 2.55
CA LEU A 131 15.38 10.44 1.52
C LEU A 131 14.36 9.40 1.98
N ILE A 132 14.79 8.29 2.59
CA ILE A 132 13.89 7.24 3.07
C ILE A 132 13.02 7.75 4.25
N CYS A 133 13.64 8.35 5.26
CA CYS A 133 12.93 8.84 6.45
C CYS A 133 12.12 10.11 6.18
N GLY A 134 12.61 11.00 5.32
CA GLY A 134 11.97 12.29 5.03
C GLY A 134 10.90 12.22 3.94
N LEU A 135 10.98 11.28 3.00
CA LEU A 135 10.08 11.22 1.84
C LEU A 135 9.16 10.00 1.84
N SER A 136 9.69 8.81 2.18
CA SER A 136 8.94 7.54 2.06
C SER A 136 8.19 7.15 3.34
N LEU A 137 8.75 7.45 4.51
CA LEU A 137 8.19 7.10 5.83
C LEU A 137 7.03 7.98 6.33
N PRO A 138 6.96 9.30 6.04
CA PRO A 138 5.88 10.13 6.58
C PRO A 138 4.52 9.69 6.06
N VAL A 139 4.43 9.25 4.81
CA VAL A 139 3.16 8.95 4.16
C VAL A 139 2.43 7.75 4.78
N PRO A 140 3.04 6.55 4.91
CA PRO A 140 2.39 5.41 5.56
C PRO A 140 2.13 5.64 7.05
N VAL A 141 2.96 6.42 7.74
CA VAL A 141 2.74 6.77 9.16
C VAL A 141 1.58 7.77 9.30
N ILE A 142 1.52 8.79 8.45
CA ILE A 142 0.43 9.78 8.46
C ILE A 142 -0.88 9.12 8.05
N THR A 143 -0.88 8.24 7.03
CA THR A 143 -2.09 7.55 6.58
C THR A 143 -2.60 6.57 7.62
N SER A 144 -1.73 5.78 8.27
CA SER A 144 -2.13 4.87 9.36
C SER A 144 -2.65 5.62 10.60
N VAL A 145 -2.02 6.73 11.00
CA VAL A 145 -2.48 7.55 12.14
C VAL A 145 -3.79 8.29 11.82
N ARG A 146 -3.96 8.80 10.58
CA ARG A 146 -5.24 9.36 10.14
C ARG A 146 -6.31 8.28 10.05
N ALA A 147 -5.93 7.09 9.62
CA ALA A 147 -6.82 5.96 9.48
C ALA A 147 -7.43 5.56 10.82
N GLU A 148 -6.61 5.44 11.87
CA GLU A 148 -7.08 5.14 13.22
C GLU A 148 -8.06 6.22 13.75
N ARG A 149 -7.79 7.50 13.45
CA ARG A 149 -8.68 8.61 13.84
C ARG A 149 -10.00 8.65 13.07
N LEU A 150 -10.00 8.20 11.82
CA LEU A 150 -11.21 8.07 11.01
C LEU A 150 -12.06 6.90 11.49
N ILE A 151 -11.44 5.75 11.82
CA ILE A 151 -12.11 4.59 12.41
C ILE A 151 -12.89 5.01 13.66
N ARG A 152 -12.24 5.67 14.63
CA ARG A 152 -12.94 6.13 15.84
C ARG A 152 -14.14 7.02 15.54
N ARG A 153 -14.07 7.87 14.51
CA ARG A 153 -15.18 8.77 14.15
C ARG A 153 -16.34 8.04 13.46
N VAL A 154 -16.03 7.07 12.61
CA VAL A 154 -17.07 6.28 11.92
C VAL A 154 -17.79 5.38 12.91
N ASP A 155 -17.07 4.70 13.81
CA ASP A 155 -17.68 3.86 14.85
C ASP A 155 -18.61 4.69 15.76
N LEU A 156 -18.15 5.87 16.21
CA LEU A 156 -18.98 6.81 16.98
C LEU A 156 -20.25 7.23 16.22
N SER A 157 -20.16 7.47 14.91
CA SER A 157 -21.31 7.87 14.10
C SER A 157 -22.31 6.73 13.89
N ILE A 158 -21.84 5.48 13.79
CA ILE A 158 -22.68 4.29 13.64
C ILE A 158 -23.40 3.99 14.96
N ASP A 159 -22.69 4.04 16.08
CA ASP A 159 -23.30 3.85 17.42
C ASP A 159 -24.37 4.91 17.70
N GLN A 160 -24.14 6.15 17.28
CA GLN A 160 -25.10 7.22 17.44
C GLN A 160 -26.33 7.02 16.54
N ALA A 161 -26.16 6.54 15.30
CA ALA A 161 -27.27 6.20 14.41
C ALA A 161 -28.08 4.98 14.92
N LEU A 162 -27.41 3.98 15.47
CA LEU A 162 -28.05 2.79 16.07
C LEU A 162 -28.86 3.14 17.32
N ASN A 163 -28.37 4.05 18.17
CA ASN A 163 -29.12 4.53 19.33
C ASN A 163 -30.38 5.30 18.92
N VAL A 164 -30.29 6.17 17.91
CA VAL A 164 -31.47 6.90 17.39
C VAL A 164 -32.52 5.95 16.80
N LEU A 165 -32.09 4.88 16.12
CA LEU A 165 -33.01 3.86 15.58
C LEU A 165 -33.68 3.01 16.66
N LYS A 166 -33.07 2.89 17.85
CA LYS A 166 -33.62 2.13 18.97
C LYS A 166 -34.72 2.88 19.73
N ASP A 167 -34.77 4.21 19.58
CA ASP A 167 -35.78 5.10 20.17
C ASP A 167 -37.02 5.30 19.28
N ILE A 168 -37.07 4.65 18.11
CA ILE A 168 -38.26 4.66 17.24
C ILE A 168 -39.14 3.45 17.62
N PRO A 169 -40.36 3.68 18.14
CA PRO A 169 -41.26 2.64 18.67
C PRO A 169 -41.83 1.71 17.59
#